data_AF-F8P3W1-F1
#
_entry.id   AF-F8P3W1-F1
#
_cell.length_a   1.000
_cell.length_b   1.000
_cell.length_c   1.000
_cell.angle_alpha   90.00
_cell.angle_beta   90.00
_cell.angle_gamma   90.00
#
_symmetry.space_group_name_H-M   'P 1'
#
loop_
_entity.id
_entity.type
_entity.pdbx_description
1 polymer ?
#
loop_
_entity_poly.entity_id
_entity_poly.type
_entity_poly.pdbx_seq_one_letter_code
_entity_poly.pdbx_strand_id
1 'polypeptide(L)'
;KPKNLNSFLFLGLHHLSAIQKEGLKIWDASTNRFFMSMPFLALITADGPAMAYLNGPVGHNGKHSCRLYCGTWTLRAALCKK
;
A
#
# COMPACT_ATOMS: atom_id res chain seq x y z
N LYS A 1 -12.22 3.02 -22.93
CA LYS A 1 -11.73 1.63 -22.82
C LYS A 1 -10.20 1.65 -22.77
N PRO A 2 -9.59 1.03 -21.78
CA PRO A 2 -8.24 1.38 -21.37
C PRO A 2 -7.16 0.75 -22.25
N LYS A 3 -6.10 1.50 -22.57
CA LYS A 3 -5.13 1.11 -23.61
C LYS A 3 -4.17 -0.01 -23.19
N ASN A 4 -3.68 0.01 -21.95
CA ASN A 4 -2.90 -1.09 -21.38
C ASN A 4 -3.19 -1.17 -19.88
N LEU A 5 -4.11 -2.08 -19.57
CA LEU A 5 -4.43 -2.54 -18.23
C LEU A 5 -3.39 -3.56 -17.75
N ASN A 6 -2.47 -3.97 -18.59
CA ASN A 6 -1.68 -5.19 -18.38
C ASN A 6 -0.45 -5.01 -17.51
N SER A 7 -0.49 -4.04 -16.62
CA SER A 7 0.33 -4.07 -15.41
C SER A 7 -0.50 -4.49 -14.20
N PHE A 8 -1.74 -4.98 -14.39
CA PHE A 8 -2.68 -5.32 -13.32
C PHE A 8 -2.35 -6.62 -12.62
N LEU A 9 -1.24 -6.57 -11.92
CA LEU A 9 -1.00 -7.37 -10.75
C LEU A 9 -1.87 -6.79 -9.63
N PHE A 10 -2.65 -7.65 -9.00
CA PHE A 10 -3.38 -7.32 -7.78
C PHE A 10 -2.57 -7.74 -6.55
N LEU A 11 -1.27 -7.46 -6.55
CA LEU A 11 -0.34 -7.96 -5.54
C LEU A 11 -0.80 -7.61 -4.11
N GLY A 12 -1.29 -6.39 -3.89
CA GLY A 12 -1.87 -5.97 -2.62
C GLY A 12 -3.14 -6.73 -2.25
N LEU A 13 -4.00 -7.07 -3.20
CA LEU A 13 -5.18 -7.91 -2.93
C LEU A 13 -4.76 -9.37 -2.66
N HIS A 14 -3.70 -9.88 -3.28
CA HIS A 14 -3.16 -11.21 -2.99
C HIS A 14 -2.61 -11.29 -1.56
N HIS A 15 -1.82 -10.29 -1.13
CA HIS A 15 -1.38 -10.18 0.26
C HIS A 15 -2.54 -10.06 1.23
N LEU A 16 -3.54 -9.23 0.90
CA LEU A 16 -4.75 -9.11 1.69
C LEU A 16 -5.49 -10.45 1.82
N SER A 17 -5.56 -11.24 0.73
CA SER A 17 -6.21 -12.56 0.76
C SER A 17 -5.47 -13.56 1.66
N ALA A 18 -4.14 -13.51 1.71
CA ALA A 18 -3.34 -14.33 2.61
C ALA A 18 -3.58 -13.90 4.07
N ILE A 19 -3.55 -12.59 4.33
CA ILE A 19 -3.83 -12.02 5.65
C ILE A 19 -5.26 -12.32 6.11
N GLN A 20 -6.24 -12.36 5.20
CA GLN A 20 -7.62 -12.73 5.52
C GLN A 20 -7.77 -14.20 5.93
N LYS A 21 -6.88 -15.07 5.46
CA LYS A 21 -6.86 -16.49 5.83
C LYS A 21 -6.06 -16.76 7.10
N GLU A 22 -4.93 -16.06 7.27
CA GLU A 22 -3.98 -16.31 8.37
C GLU A 22 -4.16 -15.37 9.56
N GLY A 23 -4.76 -14.20 9.35
CA GLY A 23 -4.87 -13.10 10.31
C GLY A 23 -3.64 -12.19 10.32
N LEU A 24 -3.83 -10.90 10.63
CA LEU A 24 -2.75 -9.92 10.76
C LEU A 24 -2.38 -9.72 12.23
N LYS A 25 -1.18 -10.17 12.62
CA LYS A 25 -0.63 -9.90 13.95
C LYS A 25 -0.11 -8.46 14.03
N ILE A 26 -0.75 -7.65 14.86
CA ILE A 26 -0.37 -6.25 15.08
C ILE A 26 0.14 -6.11 16.50
N TRP A 27 1.23 -5.35 16.66
CA TRP A 27 1.71 -4.93 17.97
C TRP A 27 1.13 -3.56 18.30
N ASP A 28 0.41 -3.50 19.43
CA ASP A 28 -0.05 -2.25 20.00
C ASP A 28 0.97 -1.77 21.04
N ALA A 29 1.67 -0.69 20.72
CA ALA A 29 2.64 -0.07 21.60
C ALA A 29 2.00 0.60 22.83
N SER A 30 0.74 1.05 22.73
CA SER A 30 0.05 1.73 23.82
C SER A 30 -0.32 0.78 24.95
N THR A 31 -0.68 -0.46 24.60
CA THR A 31 -1.05 -1.51 25.57
C THR A 31 0.04 -2.57 25.76
N ASN A 32 1.15 -2.44 25.04
CA ASN A 32 2.28 -3.39 24.95
C ASN A 32 1.83 -4.84 24.72
N ARG A 33 0.92 -5.04 23.77
CA ARG A 33 0.31 -6.34 23.48
C ARG A 33 0.28 -6.62 22.00
N PHE A 34 0.28 -7.91 21.66
CA PHE A 34 -0.02 -8.36 20.31
C PHE A 34 -1.50 -8.70 20.23
N PHE A 35 -2.17 -8.24 19.17
CA PHE A 35 -3.51 -8.65 18.83
C PHE A 35 -3.57 -9.13 17.38
N MET A 36 -4.47 -10.07 17.11
CA MET A 36 -4.75 -10.53 15.76
C MET A 36 -5.94 -9.74 15.22
N SER A 37 -5.76 -9.06 14.09
CA SER A 37 -6.84 -8.41 13.36
C SER A 37 -7.21 -9.24 12.12
N MET A 38 -8.50 -9.24 11.78
CA MET A 38 -9.05 -9.94 10.63
C MET A 38 -9.59 -8.91 9.63
N PRO A 39 -8.72 -8.29 8.80
CA PRO A 39 -9.14 -7.20 7.93
C PRO A 39 -10.16 -7.66 6.89
N PHE A 40 -11.30 -6.99 6.82
CA PHE A 40 -12.37 -7.28 5.86
C PHE A 40 -12.42 -6.24 4.74
N LEU A 41 -12.61 -6.70 3.49
CA LEU A 41 -12.70 -5.85 2.30
C LEU A 41 -14.14 -5.84 1.79
N ALA A 42 -14.92 -4.82 2.17
CA ALA A 42 -16.37 -4.81 1.96
C ALA A 42 -16.83 -4.37 0.55
N LEU A 43 -16.20 -3.34 -0.02
CA LEU A 43 -16.76 -2.57 -1.15
C LEU A 43 -16.05 -2.82 -2.49
N ILE A 44 -15.39 -3.97 -2.64
CA ILE A 44 -14.58 -4.32 -3.83
C ILE A 44 -15.11 -5.64 -4.40
N THR A 45 -16.35 -5.58 -4.91
CA THR A 45 -17.08 -6.76 -5.41
C THR A 45 -17.00 -6.95 -6.91
N ALA A 46 -16.50 -5.96 -7.65
CA ALA A 46 -16.42 -6.01 -9.11
C ALA A 46 -15.03 -6.45 -9.56
N ASP A 47 -14.90 -7.57 -10.26
CA ASP A 47 -13.65 -8.02 -10.91
C ASP A 47 -13.37 -7.21 -12.19
N GLY A 48 -13.26 -5.90 -12.00
CA GLY A 48 -13.09 -4.95 -13.07
C GLY A 48 -11.61 -4.57 -13.23
N PRO A 49 -11.19 -4.22 -14.45
CA PRO A 49 -9.86 -3.64 -14.67
C PRO A 49 -9.62 -2.35 -13.87
N ALA A 50 -10.68 -1.67 -13.42
CA ALA A 50 -10.56 -0.55 -12.50
C ALA A 50 -10.03 -0.95 -11.10
N MET A 51 -10.09 -2.22 -10.69
CA MET A 51 -9.58 -2.66 -9.38
C MET A 51 -8.08 -2.47 -9.23
N ALA A 52 -7.33 -2.43 -10.32
CA ALA A 52 -5.89 -2.22 -10.21
C ALA A 52 -5.52 -0.82 -9.73
N TYR A 53 -6.45 0.15 -9.80
CA TYR A 53 -6.29 1.44 -9.14
C TYR A 53 -6.25 1.32 -7.60
N LEU A 54 -6.83 0.27 -7.03
CA LEU A 54 -6.82 0.01 -5.58
C LEU A 54 -5.46 -0.48 -5.08
N ASN A 55 -4.69 -1.16 -5.95
CA ASN A 55 -3.38 -1.70 -5.59
C ASN A 55 -2.27 -0.63 -5.59
N GLY A 56 -2.53 0.56 -6.17
CA GLY A 56 -1.62 1.71 -6.12
C GLY A 56 -0.15 1.43 -6.47
N PRO A 57 0.18 0.68 -7.54
CA PRO A 57 1.57 0.45 -7.90
C PRO A 57 2.26 1.79 -8.17
N VAL A 58 3.52 1.93 -7.75
CA VAL A 58 4.26 3.17 -7.95
C VAL A 58 4.42 3.41 -9.45
N GLY A 59 4.04 4.62 -9.90
CA GLY A 59 4.19 5.01 -11.31
C GLY A 59 5.65 4.94 -11.77
N HIS A 60 5.90 5.11 -13.07
CA HIS A 60 7.24 5.02 -13.66
C HIS A 60 8.31 5.89 -12.95
N ASN A 61 7.92 7.04 -12.41
CA ASN A 61 8.80 7.93 -11.64
C ASN A 61 9.08 7.48 -10.21
N GLY A 62 8.47 6.38 -9.75
CA GLY A 62 8.62 5.84 -8.40
C GLY A 62 10.04 5.47 -8.00
N LYS A 63 10.88 5.12 -9.00
CA LYS A 63 12.31 4.89 -8.80
C LYS A 63 13.03 6.12 -8.26
N HIS A 64 12.53 7.30 -8.59
CA HIS A 64 13.03 8.57 -8.12
C HIS A 64 12.16 9.01 -6.93
N SER A 65 12.45 8.46 -5.76
CA SER A 65 11.76 8.78 -4.50
C SER A 65 11.78 10.29 -4.19
N CYS A 66 11.31 10.69 -2.99
CA CYS A 66 11.27 12.08 -2.52
C CYS A 66 12.56 12.90 -2.74
N ARG A 67 13.72 12.27 -3.03
CA ARG A 67 14.97 12.91 -3.48
C ARG A 67 14.87 13.83 -4.69
N LEU A 68 13.87 13.71 -5.57
CA LEU A 68 13.73 14.68 -6.67
C LEU A 68 13.37 16.08 -6.16
N TYR A 69 12.67 16.16 -5.02
CA TYR A 69 12.21 17.41 -4.43
C TYR A 69 12.84 17.70 -3.05
N CYS A 70 13.39 16.68 -2.40
CA CYS A 70 14.11 16.80 -1.14
C CYS A 70 15.60 16.97 -1.47
N GLY A 71 16.07 18.21 -1.45
CA GLY A 71 17.50 18.53 -1.50
C GLY A 71 18.21 17.74 -0.41
N THR A 72 19.20 16.94 -0.81
CA THR A 72 19.90 15.97 0.04
C THR A 72 20.56 16.64 1.24
N TRP A 73 19.86 16.69 2.37
CA TRP A 73 20.44 17.08 3.66
C TRP A 73 20.32 15.90 4.63
N THR A 74 21.48 15.43 5.07
CA THR A 74 21.66 14.29 5.96
C THR A 74 20.98 14.49 7.33
N LEU A 75 20.48 13.37 7.84
CA LEU A 75 20.00 12.98 9.19
C LEU A 75 19.21 13.94 10.12
N ARG A 76 18.96 15.21 9.80
CA ARG A 76 18.18 16.11 10.69
C ARG A 76 17.34 17.19 9.99
N ALA A 77 16.94 16.99 8.74
CA ALA A 77 15.98 17.89 8.07
C ALA A 77 14.55 17.58 8.51
N ALA A 78 14.25 17.94 9.76
CA ALA A 78 12.92 17.97 10.32
C ALA A 78 11.97 18.73 9.38
N LEU A 79 10.75 18.22 9.28
CA LEU A 79 9.61 18.90 8.64
C LEU A 79 9.69 18.93 7.11
N CYS A 80 9.30 17.80 6.50
CA CYS A 80 8.62 17.86 5.19
C CYS A 80 7.39 18.75 5.38
N LYS A 81 7.54 20.06 5.16
CA LYS A 81 6.46 21.04 5.29
C LYS A 81 5.54 20.92 4.09
N LYS A 82 4.31 20.49 4.38
CA LYS A 82 3.06 20.59 3.61
C LYS A 82 3.06 19.94 2.22
#